data_AF-A0A820RQH1-F1
#
_entry.id   AF-A0A820RQH1-F1
#
_cell.length_a   1.000
_cell.length_b   1.000
_cell.length_c   1.000
_cell.angle_alpha   90.00
_cell.angle_beta   90.00
_cell.angle_gamma   90.00
#
_symmetry.space_group_name_H-M   'P 1'
#
loop_
_entity.id
_entity.type
_entity.pdbx_description
1 polymer ?
#
loop_
_entity_poly.entity_id
_entity_poly.type
_entity_poly.pdbx_seq_one_letter_code
_entity_poly.pdbx_strand_id
1 'polypeptide(L)'
;MLNNYEDILNWTKENDIMILDRGFRDSLGVLKALGIDTAMPSFLGKNRRQFDAYDANRSRFVTKLRWVVEGVNARLKRFRWFSQTIQNSSLPSVPDFMAIVAALNNCFHVPMVVASPEDDDIVRRMNQLLSKSNILQERLIQDNLQRHNVWRFIDIDNLFEPFPVLSLDDIRSITLGVYQLKRARSYAEEHSDCTELTDPDLDFPIEACTEHGAEDIIRLRFRSAHKSCTYHTYIQFDSTQVIAWYCTCIPGPRTVGCCSHIAAAIWFLGYERYQSTTNRQPSSTNTTNIQYADNISDFEPSSDEEDNSYIYTSE
;
A
#
# COMPACT_ATOMS: atom_id res chain seq x y z
N MET A 1 35.29 -12.53 8.50
CA MET A 1 34.55 -11.30 8.78
C MET A 1 35.17 -10.22 7.94
N LEU A 2 34.50 -9.80 6.86
CA LEU A 2 34.87 -8.60 6.12
C LEU A 2 34.49 -7.41 7.02
N ASN A 3 35.49 -6.77 7.62
CA ASN A 3 35.29 -5.57 8.45
C ASN A 3 35.08 -4.38 7.50
N ASN A 4 33.86 -4.22 6.99
CA ASN A 4 33.47 -3.24 5.94
C ASN A 4 33.02 -1.87 6.49
N TYR A 5 33.48 -1.45 7.67
CA TYR A 5 33.09 -0.16 8.24
C TYR A 5 33.48 1.03 7.35
N GLU A 6 34.66 0.97 6.71
CA GLU A 6 35.11 2.02 5.80
C GLU A 6 34.48 1.90 4.40
N ASP A 7 34.12 0.69 3.99
CA ASP A 7 33.59 0.43 2.64
C ASP A 7 32.15 0.94 2.46
N ILE A 8 31.32 0.91 3.50
CA ILE A 8 29.95 1.42 3.40
C ILE A 8 29.93 2.95 3.20
N LEU A 9 30.90 3.65 3.79
CA LEU A 9 31.06 5.10 3.63
C LEU A 9 31.44 5.46 2.19
N ASN A 10 32.11 4.56 1.46
CA ASN A 10 32.41 4.75 0.04
C ASN A 10 31.14 4.71 -0.83
N TRP A 11 30.02 4.19 -0.32
CA TRP A 11 28.74 4.11 -1.04
C TRP A 11 27.79 5.26 -0.72
N THR A 12 28.11 6.10 0.27
CA THR A 12 27.25 7.18 0.74
C THR A 12 27.93 8.53 0.60
N LYS A 13 27.16 9.56 0.29
CA LYS A 13 27.57 10.97 0.30
C LYS A 13 26.91 11.70 1.45
N GLU A 14 27.45 12.88 1.78
CA GLU A 14 26.82 13.78 2.74
C GLU A 14 25.38 14.10 2.30
N ASN A 15 24.44 13.99 3.24
CA ASN A 15 22.98 14.12 3.05
C ASN A 15 22.28 12.96 2.33
N ASP A 16 22.96 11.84 2.05
CA ASP A 16 22.27 10.64 1.61
C ASP A 16 21.40 10.07 2.74
N ILE A 17 20.20 9.59 2.39
CA ILE A 17 19.29 8.92 3.30
C ILE A 17 19.25 7.43 2.95
N MET A 18 19.69 6.59 3.89
CA MET A 18 19.63 5.15 3.73
C MET A 18 18.22 4.64 4.07
N ILE A 19 17.55 4.04 3.08
CA ILE A 19 16.24 3.43 3.26
C ILE A 19 16.41 1.99 3.74
N LEU A 20 15.87 1.70 4.92
CA LEU A 20 16.06 0.42 5.59
C LEU A 20 14.72 -0.29 5.80
N ASP A 21 14.79 -1.62 5.78
CA ASP A 21 13.70 -2.45 6.25
C ASP A 21 13.76 -2.65 7.78
N ARG A 22 12.64 -3.04 8.39
CA ARG A 22 12.51 -3.19 9.85
C ARG A 22 13.51 -4.17 10.46
N GLY A 23 13.96 -5.17 9.70
CA GLY A 23 14.99 -6.12 10.13
C GLY A 23 16.36 -5.52 10.42
N PHE A 24 16.64 -4.30 9.96
CA PHE A 24 17.91 -3.59 10.20
C PHE A 24 17.87 -2.64 11.40
N ARG A 25 16.85 -2.76 12.28
CA ARG A 25 16.70 -1.91 13.47
C ARG A 25 17.97 -1.85 14.31
N ASP A 26 18.62 -2.99 14.54
CA ASP A 26 19.78 -3.05 15.44
C ASP A 26 21.02 -2.34 14.85
N SER A 27 21.01 -2.10 13.53
CA SER A 27 22.05 -1.35 12.83
C SER A 27 21.89 0.17 12.91
N LEU A 28 20.73 0.69 13.36
CA LEU A 28 20.48 2.14 13.39
C LEU A 28 21.48 2.90 14.26
N GLY A 29 21.89 2.34 15.39
CA GLY A 29 22.88 2.96 16.27
C GLY A 29 24.24 3.11 15.59
N VAL A 30 24.65 2.09 14.84
CA VAL A 30 25.90 2.09 14.07
C VAL A 30 25.83 3.11 12.93
N LEU A 31 24.76 3.11 12.14
CA LEU A 31 24.59 4.04 11.02
C LEU A 31 24.56 5.49 11.49
N LYS A 32 23.88 5.77 12.61
CA LYS A 32 23.89 7.10 13.24
C LYS A 32 25.29 7.50 13.72
N ALA A 33 26.06 6.59 14.29
CA ALA A 33 27.44 6.86 14.71
C ALA A 33 28.36 7.14 13.52
N LEU A 34 28.05 6.59 12.34
CA LEU A 34 28.72 6.86 11.07
C LEU A 34 28.24 8.16 10.39
N GLY A 35 27.27 8.88 10.97
CA GLY A 35 26.72 10.11 10.40
C GLY A 35 25.78 9.88 9.21
N ILE A 36 25.27 8.66 9.03
CA ILE A 36 24.35 8.31 7.94
C ILE A 36 22.91 8.50 8.43
N ASP A 37 22.14 9.33 7.72
CA ASP A 37 20.72 9.47 7.94
C ASP A 37 19.98 8.24 7.45
N THR A 38 18.96 7.81 8.20
CA THR A 38 18.21 6.58 7.89
C THR A 38 16.72 6.82 7.91
N ALA A 39 15.98 6.19 7.00
CA ALA A 39 14.53 6.13 7.03
C ALA A 39 14.04 4.68 6.99
N MET A 40 13.05 4.37 7.81
CA MET A 40 12.51 3.01 7.97
C MET A 40 11.01 3.10 8.30
N PRO A 41 10.18 2.10 7.96
CA PRO A 41 8.79 2.10 8.37
C PRO A 41 8.66 2.16 9.90
N SER A 42 7.72 2.96 10.39
CA SER A 42 7.48 3.09 11.83
C SER A 42 7.09 1.74 12.45
N PHE A 43 7.39 1.59 13.73
CA PHE A 43 6.97 0.44 14.54
C PHE A 43 5.75 0.77 15.36
N LEU A 44 4.85 -0.20 15.47
CA LEU A 44 3.66 -0.02 16.28
C LEU A 44 4.08 0.00 17.74
N GLY A 45 3.83 1.12 18.42
CA GLY A 45 4.16 1.27 19.84
C GLY A 45 3.42 0.25 20.71
N LYS A 46 3.98 -0.07 21.88
CA LYS A 46 3.33 -0.95 22.86
C LYS A 46 1.91 -0.45 23.16
N ASN A 47 0.96 -1.37 23.21
CA ASN A 47 -0.47 -1.12 23.47
C ASN A 47 -1.20 -0.26 22.43
N ARG A 48 -0.60 0.03 21.26
CA ARG A 48 -1.29 0.69 20.15
C ARG A 48 -1.85 -0.35 19.17
N ARG A 49 -3.03 -0.08 18.62
CA ARG A 49 -3.64 -0.90 17.54
C ARG A 49 -3.33 -0.37 16.14
N GLN A 50 -3.02 0.92 16.02
CA GLN A 50 -2.72 1.60 14.77
C GLN A 50 -1.59 2.61 14.97
N PHE A 51 -0.96 3.02 13.87
CA PHE A 51 -0.08 4.19 13.85
C PHE A 51 -0.88 5.47 14.12
N ASP A 52 -0.23 6.56 14.49
CA ASP A 52 -0.83 7.88 14.27
C ASP A 52 -0.69 8.25 12.78
N ALA A 53 -1.40 9.30 12.35
CA ALA A 53 -1.42 9.71 10.95
C ALA A 53 -0.01 10.03 10.43
N TYR A 54 0.82 10.70 11.24
CA TYR A 54 2.18 11.07 10.86
C TYR A 54 3.08 9.84 10.65
N ASP A 55 3.09 8.90 11.59
CA ASP A 55 3.85 7.65 11.47
C ASP A 55 3.36 6.78 10.30
N ALA A 56 2.04 6.74 10.08
CA ALA A 56 1.46 6.02 8.96
C ALA A 56 1.86 6.66 7.61
N ASN A 57 1.84 7.98 7.53
CA ASN A 57 2.28 8.75 6.36
C ASN A 57 3.77 8.57 6.10
N ARG A 58 4.62 8.74 7.11
CA ARG A 58 6.07 8.53 6.99
C ARG A 58 6.42 7.11 6.55
N SER A 59 5.71 6.11 7.08
CA SER A 59 5.86 4.72 6.61
C SER A 59 5.48 4.56 5.14
N ARG A 60 4.50 5.33 4.65
CA ARG A 60 4.13 5.30 3.22
C ARG A 60 5.24 5.87 2.33
N PHE A 61 5.94 6.91 2.75
CA PHE A 61 7.12 7.43 2.02
C PHE A 61 8.18 6.34 1.84
N VAL A 62 8.52 5.65 2.93
CA VAL A 62 9.51 4.57 2.89
C VAL A 62 9.05 3.42 1.99
N THR A 63 7.81 2.98 2.11
CA THR A 63 7.28 1.89 1.26
C THR A 63 7.12 2.28 -0.20
N LYS A 64 6.91 3.56 -0.52
CA LYS A 64 6.89 4.05 -1.91
C LYS A 64 8.27 3.91 -2.55
N LEU A 65 9.34 4.20 -1.82
CA LEU A 65 10.73 4.00 -2.28
C LEU A 65 11.12 2.51 -2.28
N ARG A 66 10.68 1.74 -1.29
CA ARG A 66 10.96 0.29 -1.18
C ARG A 66 10.57 -0.47 -2.46
N TRP A 67 9.49 -0.07 -3.10
CA TRP A 67 9.04 -0.66 -4.37
C TRP A 67 10.13 -0.65 -5.46
N VAL A 68 10.92 0.43 -5.56
CA VAL A 68 12.02 0.52 -6.55
C VAL A 68 13.11 -0.50 -6.22
N VAL A 69 13.48 -0.61 -4.94
CA VAL A 69 14.49 -1.57 -4.44
C VAL A 69 14.03 -3.01 -4.68
N GLU A 70 12.77 -3.31 -4.35
CA GLU A 70 12.15 -4.59 -4.64
C GLU A 70 12.22 -4.92 -6.12
N GLY A 71 11.88 -3.96 -6.99
CA GLY A 71 11.93 -4.09 -8.45
C GLY A 71 13.34 -4.24 -9.04
N VAL A 72 14.39 -3.81 -8.34
CA VAL A 72 15.78 -4.15 -8.70
C VAL A 72 16.12 -5.58 -8.25
N ASN A 73 15.81 -5.94 -7.00
CA ASN A 73 16.09 -7.27 -6.43
C ASN A 73 15.42 -8.39 -7.24
N ALA A 74 14.16 -8.18 -7.55
CA ALA A 74 13.39 -8.78 -8.62
C ALA A 74 14.16 -9.17 -9.90
N ARG A 75 14.81 -8.19 -10.54
CA ARG A 75 15.56 -8.40 -11.78
C ARG A 75 16.79 -9.26 -11.53
N LEU A 76 17.47 -9.07 -10.41
CA LEU A 76 18.58 -9.94 -10.01
C LEU A 76 18.11 -11.38 -9.81
N LYS A 77 16.95 -11.58 -9.16
CA LYS A 77 16.34 -12.90 -8.93
C LYS A 77 15.85 -13.60 -10.21
N ARG A 78 15.81 -12.94 -11.38
CA ARG A 78 15.58 -13.62 -12.67
C ARG A 78 16.73 -14.57 -13.03
N PHE A 79 17.92 -14.30 -12.51
CA PHE A 79 19.07 -15.18 -12.65
C PHE A 79 18.96 -16.28 -11.60
N ARG A 80 18.83 -17.53 -12.05
CA ARG A 80 18.57 -18.70 -11.20
C ARG A 80 19.48 -18.83 -9.98
N TRP A 81 20.74 -18.39 -10.11
CA TRP A 81 21.69 -18.43 -9.00
C TRP A 81 21.28 -17.52 -7.84
N PHE A 82 20.73 -16.34 -8.13
CA PHE A 82 20.27 -15.36 -7.13
C PHE A 82 18.86 -15.64 -6.60
N SER A 83 18.08 -16.51 -7.25
CA SER A 83 16.76 -16.94 -6.73
C SER A 83 16.83 -18.13 -5.79
N GLN A 84 18.02 -18.71 -5.59
CA GLN A 84 18.23 -19.89 -4.77
C GLN A 84 19.09 -19.57 -3.55
N THR A 85 19.08 -20.47 -2.57
CA THR A 85 20.00 -20.39 -1.44
C THR A 85 21.43 -20.59 -1.91
N ILE A 86 22.27 -19.57 -1.69
CA ILE A 86 23.68 -19.58 -2.09
C ILE A 86 24.50 -20.33 -1.03
N GLN A 87 25.40 -21.21 -1.46
CA GLN A 87 26.30 -21.91 -0.55
C GLN A 87 27.32 -20.94 0.05
N ASN A 88 27.63 -21.08 1.34
CA ASN A 88 28.55 -20.18 2.04
C ASN A 88 29.95 -20.13 1.40
N SER A 89 30.40 -21.22 0.77
CA SER A 89 31.67 -21.28 0.03
C SER A 89 31.73 -20.32 -1.16
N SER A 90 30.57 -19.91 -1.70
CA SER A 90 30.48 -18.98 -2.83
C SER A 90 30.35 -17.52 -2.41
N LEU A 91 30.25 -17.22 -1.11
CA LEU A 91 30.13 -15.84 -0.60
C LEU A 91 31.24 -14.90 -1.12
N PRO A 92 32.53 -15.32 -1.22
CA PRO A 92 33.56 -14.44 -1.76
C PRO A 92 33.32 -13.99 -3.21
N SER A 93 32.59 -14.78 -3.99
CA SER A 93 32.30 -14.50 -5.41
C SER A 93 30.96 -13.79 -5.63
N VAL A 94 30.11 -13.65 -4.60
CA VAL A 94 28.81 -12.96 -4.69
C VAL A 94 28.96 -11.54 -5.23
N PRO A 95 29.91 -10.70 -4.76
CA PRO A 95 30.04 -9.33 -5.27
C PRO A 95 30.33 -9.28 -6.77
N ASP A 96 31.24 -10.12 -7.25
CA ASP A 96 31.62 -10.17 -8.67
C ASP A 96 30.44 -10.61 -9.54
N PHE A 97 29.73 -11.66 -9.14
CA PHE A 97 28.55 -12.12 -9.87
C PHE A 97 27.42 -11.10 -9.85
N MET A 98 27.24 -10.38 -8.74
CA MET A 98 26.23 -9.32 -8.65
C MET A 98 26.58 -8.16 -9.58
N ALA A 99 27.86 -7.76 -9.65
CA ALA A 99 28.34 -6.72 -10.55
C ALA A 99 28.14 -7.11 -12.02
N ILE A 100 28.47 -8.35 -12.41
CA ILE A 100 28.25 -8.87 -13.77
C ILE A 100 26.76 -8.84 -14.12
N VAL A 101 25.91 -9.38 -13.26
CA VAL A 101 24.46 -9.43 -13.49
C VAL A 101 23.86 -8.02 -13.54
N ALA A 102 24.29 -7.10 -12.67
CA ALA A 102 23.87 -5.71 -12.71
C ALA A 102 24.28 -5.04 -14.03
N ALA A 103 25.51 -5.26 -14.50
CA ALA A 103 25.99 -4.74 -15.79
C ALA A 103 25.17 -5.28 -16.98
N LEU A 104 24.85 -6.58 -16.98
CA LEU A 104 23.96 -7.18 -17.98
C LEU A 104 22.57 -6.54 -17.96
N ASN A 105 22.00 -6.36 -16.76
CA ASN A 105 20.70 -5.68 -16.63
C ASN A 105 20.75 -4.26 -17.17
N ASN A 106 21.80 -3.48 -16.85
CA ASN A 106 21.95 -2.11 -17.30
C ASN A 106 22.19 -2.01 -18.83
N CYS A 107 22.79 -3.03 -19.43
CA CYS A 107 23.07 -3.05 -20.87
C CYS A 107 21.84 -3.45 -21.71
N PHE A 108 21.03 -4.40 -21.23
CA PHE A 108 19.99 -5.03 -22.05
C PHE A 108 18.55 -4.78 -21.58
N HIS A 109 18.34 -4.25 -20.38
CA HIS A 109 17.01 -3.92 -19.88
C HIS A 109 16.79 -2.42 -19.77
N VAL A 110 15.54 -2.00 -19.99
CA VAL A 110 15.12 -0.62 -19.76
C VAL A 110 15.32 -0.23 -18.29
N PRO A 111 15.60 1.05 -17.98
CA PRO A 111 15.68 1.52 -16.60
C PRO A 111 14.45 1.10 -15.77
N MET A 112 14.64 0.84 -14.46
CA MET A 112 13.54 0.46 -13.56
C MET A 112 12.53 1.58 -13.37
N VAL A 113 13.03 2.81 -13.29
CA VAL A 113 12.24 4.02 -13.12
C VAL A 113 12.81 5.04 -14.09
N VAL A 114 11.92 5.67 -14.85
CA VAL A 114 12.24 6.87 -15.62
C VAL A 114 11.42 7.97 -14.97
N ALA A 115 12.11 8.98 -14.42
CA ALA A 115 11.43 10.08 -13.76
C ALA A 115 10.47 10.76 -14.74
N SER A 116 9.23 10.96 -14.32
CA SER A 116 8.23 11.69 -15.08
C SER A 116 7.82 12.98 -14.35
N PRO A 117 7.26 13.98 -15.06
CA PRO A 117 6.71 15.16 -14.40
C PRO A 117 5.62 14.83 -13.36
N GLU A 118 4.89 13.72 -13.52
CA GLU A 118 3.89 13.29 -12.53
C GLU A 118 4.53 12.87 -11.19
N ASP A 119 5.80 12.42 -11.19
CA ASP A 119 6.50 12.06 -9.96
C ASP A 119 6.68 13.29 -9.05
N ASP A 120 6.97 14.46 -9.62
CA ASP A 120 7.08 15.71 -8.86
C ASP A 120 5.74 16.11 -8.23
N ASP A 121 4.63 15.87 -8.92
CA ASP A 121 3.28 16.09 -8.38
C ASP A 121 2.97 15.15 -7.22
N ILE A 122 3.32 13.87 -7.37
CA ILE A 122 3.16 12.87 -6.30
C ILE A 122 3.99 13.28 -5.09
N VAL A 123 5.27 13.64 -5.28
CA VAL A 123 6.16 14.06 -4.20
C VAL A 123 5.63 15.31 -3.50
N ARG A 124 5.18 16.32 -4.25
CA ARG A 124 4.55 17.53 -3.69
C ARG A 124 3.32 17.19 -2.86
N ARG A 125 2.42 16.35 -3.37
CA ARG A 125 1.20 15.93 -2.67
C ARG A 125 1.53 15.12 -1.41
N MET A 126 2.46 14.17 -1.50
CA MET A 126 2.90 13.38 -0.33
C MET A 126 3.46 14.30 0.76
N ASN A 127 4.29 15.28 0.40
CA ASN A 127 4.87 16.24 1.35
C ASN A 127 3.81 17.13 2.02
N GLN A 128 2.81 17.60 1.25
CA GLN A 128 1.69 18.39 1.79
C GLN A 128 0.84 17.61 2.80
N LEU A 129 0.78 16.29 2.65
CA LEU A 129 -0.03 15.40 3.49
C LEU A 129 0.73 14.82 4.69
N LEU A 130 2.06 14.83 4.67
CA LEU A 130 2.91 14.17 5.68
C LEU A 130 2.48 14.45 7.12
N SER A 131 2.31 15.73 7.46
CA SER A 131 1.94 16.18 8.80
C SER A 131 0.45 16.36 9.02
N LYS A 132 -0.40 16.01 8.04
CA LYS A 132 -1.85 16.13 8.19
C LYS A 132 -2.42 14.94 8.95
N SER A 133 -3.27 15.24 9.92
CA SER A 133 -4.12 14.26 10.57
C SER A 133 -5.23 13.77 9.63
N ASN A 134 -5.84 12.64 9.98
CA ASN A 134 -6.95 12.10 9.23
C ASN A 134 -8.27 12.73 9.73
N ILE A 135 -8.79 13.67 8.95
CA ILE A 135 -9.99 14.42 9.30
C ILE A 135 -11.23 13.53 9.49
N LEU A 136 -11.35 12.43 8.75
CA LEU A 136 -12.47 11.51 8.89
C LEU A 136 -12.35 10.71 10.18
N GLN A 137 -11.13 10.28 10.55
CA GLN A 137 -10.88 9.66 11.84
C GLN A 137 -11.26 10.59 12.99
N GLU A 138 -10.85 11.86 12.92
CA GLU A 138 -11.19 12.87 13.92
C GLU A 138 -12.70 13.06 14.05
N ARG A 139 -13.41 13.24 12.92
CA ARG A 139 -14.87 13.36 12.88
C ARG A 139 -15.57 12.16 13.50
N LEU A 140 -15.16 10.93 13.12
CA LEU A 140 -15.74 9.69 13.67
C LEU A 140 -15.59 9.59 15.20
N ILE A 141 -14.50 10.14 15.75
CA ILE A 141 -14.25 10.17 17.21
C ILE A 141 -15.07 11.29 17.87
N GLN A 142 -15.02 12.50 17.32
CA GLN A 142 -15.70 13.69 17.85
C GLN A 142 -17.22 13.48 17.92
N ASP A 143 -17.79 12.93 16.85
CA ASP A 143 -19.23 12.70 16.71
C ASP A 143 -19.65 11.33 17.30
N ASN A 144 -18.69 10.58 17.88
CA ASN A 144 -18.91 9.24 18.44
C ASN A 144 -19.61 8.27 17.46
N LEU A 145 -19.21 8.32 16.19
CA LEU A 145 -19.79 7.50 15.11
C LEU A 145 -19.17 6.12 15.02
N GLN A 146 -18.20 5.77 15.87
CA GLN A 146 -17.59 4.44 15.90
C GLN A 146 -18.50 3.38 16.55
N ARG A 147 -19.54 3.79 17.29
CA ARG A 147 -20.49 2.89 17.94
C ARG A 147 -21.31 2.08 16.93
N HIS A 148 -21.59 0.81 17.24
CA HIS A 148 -22.24 -0.09 16.28
C HIS A 148 -23.70 0.29 15.95
N ASN A 149 -24.44 0.88 16.89
CA ASN A 149 -25.89 1.07 16.77
C ASN A 149 -26.33 2.16 15.77
N VAL A 150 -25.40 2.94 15.22
CA VAL A 150 -25.68 3.97 14.19
C VAL A 150 -25.46 3.49 12.77
N TRP A 151 -25.02 2.25 12.59
CA TRP A 151 -24.73 1.70 11.26
C TRP A 151 -25.77 0.67 10.91
N ARG A 152 -26.34 0.79 9.71
CA ARG A 152 -27.33 -0.13 9.18
C ARG A 152 -26.91 -0.60 7.80
N PHE A 153 -27.04 -1.90 7.57
CA PHE A 153 -26.87 -2.46 6.24
C PHE A 153 -27.87 -1.81 5.29
N ILE A 154 -27.38 -1.48 4.11
CA ILE A 154 -28.17 -0.84 3.08
C ILE A 154 -27.76 -1.40 1.72
N ASP A 155 -28.70 -1.42 0.80
CA ASP A 155 -28.38 -1.61 -0.61
C ASP A 155 -27.64 -0.36 -1.13
N ILE A 156 -26.66 -0.57 -1.99
CA ILE A 156 -25.90 0.51 -2.61
C ILE A 156 -26.77 1.48 -3.41
N ASP A 157 -27.89 1.01 -3.97
CA ASP A 157 -28.81 1.85 -4.73
C ASP A 157 -29.73 2.68 -3.82
N ASN A 158 -29.72 2.40 -2.51
CA ASN A 158 -30.47 3.13 -1.49
C ASN A 158 -29.61 4.13 -0.69
N LEU A 159 -28.37 4.38 -1.11
CA LEU A 159 -27.54 5.43 -0.51
C LEU A 159 -28.20 6.81 -0.60
N PHE A 160 -27.94 7.68 0.38
CA PHE A 160 -28.51 9.03 0.43
C PHE A 160 -28.13 9.86 -0.81
N GLU A 161 -26.87 9.75 -1.22
CA GLU A 161 -26.35 10.24 -2.49
C GLU A 161 -25.71 9.06 -3.24
N PRO A 162 -25.75 9.03 -4.58
CA PRO A 162 -25.08 7.98 -5.33
C PRO A 162 -23.57 8.04 -5.09
N PHE A 163 -22.93 6.87 -4.93
CA PHE A 163 -21.48 6.80 -4.88
C PHE A 163 -20.89 7.26 -6.24
N PRO A 164 -19.80 8.05 -6.25
CA PRO A 164 -19.27 8.62 -7.48
C PRO A 164 -18.71 7.55 -8.41
N VAL A 165 -18.97 7.69 -9.70
CA VAL A 165 -18.35 6.87 -10.75
C VAL A 165 -16.92 7.40 -10.99
N LEU A 166 -15.93 6.53 -10.81
CA LEU A 166 -14.51 6.88 -10.86
C LEU A 166 -13.83 6.14 -12.01
N SER A 167 -12.85 6.81 -12.64
CA SER A 167 -11.90 6.15 -13.53
C SER A 167 -10.80 5.43 -12.75
N LEU A 168 -10.05 4.53 -13.40
CA LEU A 168 -8.85 3.94 -12.78
C LEU A 168 -7.80 5.00 -12.42
N ASP A 169 -7.73 6.11 -13.15
CA ASP A 169 -6.82 7.22 -12.86
C ASP A 169 -7.22 7.97 -11.58
N ASP A 170 -8.52 8.19 -11.36
CA ASP A 170 -9.01 8.77 -10.11
C ASP A 170 -8.62 7.90 -8.91
N ILE A 171 -8.80 6.58 -9.04
CA ILE A 171 -8.44 5.64 -7.97
C ILE A 171 -6.92 5.53 -7.81
N ARG A 172 -6.14 5.59 -8.90
CA ARG A 172 -4.66 5.64 -8.86
C ARG A 172 -4.17 6.88 -8.13
N SER A 173 -4.84 8.01 -8.33
CA SER A 173 -4.59 9.27 -7.62
C SER A 173 -4.90 9.16 -6.12
N ILE A 174 -5.99 8.48 -5.73
CA ILE A 174 -6.34 8.21 -4.33
C ILE A 174 -5.34 7.26 -3.65
N THR A 175 -4.94 6.20 -4.34
CA THR A 175 -4.06 5.15 -3.80
C THR A 175 -2.57 5.52 -3.82
N LEU A 176 -2.20 6.55 -4.58
CA LEU A 176 -0.82 6.95 -4.90
C LEU A 176 0.01 5.80 -5.51
N GLY A 177 -0.64 5.03 -6.40
CA GLY A 177 0.00 4.02 -7.23
C GLY A 177 -0.73 2.68 -7.30
N VAL A 178 -0.27 1.83 -8.21
CA VAL A 178 -0.98 0.60 -8.63
C VAL A 178 -0.96 -0.55 -7.64
N TYR A 179 -0.04 -0.55 -6.66
CA TYR A 179 0.12 -1.70 -5.76
C TYR A 179 -1.17 -2.05 -5.00
N GLN A 180 -1.85 -1.06 -4.44
CA GLN A 180 -3.08 -1.28 -3.68
C GLN A 180 -4.23 -1.71 -4.61
N LEU A 181 -4.26 -1.18 -5.84
CA LEU A 181 -5.22 -1.54 -6.88
C LEU A 181 -5.08 -3.00 -7.31
N LYS A 182 -3.85 -3.53 -7.44
CA LYS A 182 -3.61 -4.94 -7.79
C LYS A 182 -4.26 -5.91 -6.79
N ARG A 183 -4.38 -5.51 -5.52
CA ARG A 183 -5.02 -6.31 -4.47
C ARG A 183 -6.51 -6.01 -4.29
N ALA A 184 -7.02 -4.92 -4.87
CA ALA A 184 -8.39 -4.45 -4.69
C ALA A 184 -9.41 -5.53 -5.03
N ARG A 185 -9.24 -6.22 -6.17
CA ARG A 185 -10.13 -7.30 -6.60
C ARG A 185 -10.19 -8.43 -5.58
N SER A 186 -9.05 -8.95 -5.15
CA SER A 186 -9.01 -10.08 -4.20
C SER A 186 -9.72 -9.74 -2.88
N TYR A 187 -9.54 -8.52 -2.36
CA TYR A 187 -10.26 -8.07 -1.17
C TYR A 187 -11.75 -7.85 -1.42
N ALA A 188 -12.14 -7.40 -2.61
CA ALA A 188 -13.55 -7.28 -2.98
C ALA A 188 -14.21 -8.65 -3.08
N GLU A 189 -13.56 -9.64 -3.70
CA GLU A 189 -14.05 -11.02 -3.83
C GLU A 189 -14.25 -11.68 -2.45
N GLU A 190 -13.30 -11.47 -1.52
CA GLU A 190 -13.42 -11.93 -0.14
C GLU A 190 -14.54 -11.21 0.63
N HIS A 191 -14.78 -9.93 0.32
CA HIS A 191 -15.82 -9.14 0.99
C HIS A 191 -17.23 -9.52 0.54
N SER A 192 -17.42 -9.83 -0.75
CA SER A 192 -18.70 -10.29 -1.30
C SER A 192 -18.89 -11.80 -1.28
N ASP A 193 -17.92 -12.55 -0.75
CA ASP A 193 -17.88 -14.02 -0.83
C ASP A 193 -18.16 -14.55 -2.26
N CYS A 194 -17.74 -13.79 -3.30
CA CYS A 194 -18.08 -14.02 -4.70
C CYS A 194 -16.98 -13.54 -5.66
N THR A 195 -16.66 -14.35 -6.67
CA THR A 195 -15.66 -14.00 -7.71
C THR A 195 -16.25 -13.27 -8.91
N GLU A 196 -17.57 -13.36 -9.12
CA GLU A 196 -18.29 -12.71 -10.20
C GLU A 196 -18.84 -11.36 -9.72
N LEU A 197 -17.95 -10.38 -9.61
CA LEU A 197 -18.26 -9.04 -9.08
C LEU A 197 -19.21 -8.20 -9.96
N THR A 198 -19.63 -8.72 -11.12
CA THR A 198 -20.62 -8.12 -12.02
C THR A 198 -21.97 -8.83 -11.97
N ASP A 199 -22.14 -9.80 -11.06
CA ASP A 199 -23.43 -10.48 -10.85
C ASP A 199 -24.47 -9.45 -10.38
N PRO A 200 -25.64 -9.33 -11.05
CA PRO A 200 -26.72 -8.45 -10.58
C PRO A 200 -27.26 -8.83 -9.20
N ASP A 201 -27.10 -10.08 -8.77
CA ASP A 201 -27.51 -10.58 -7.45
C ASP A 201 -26.34 -10.57 -6.44
N LEU A 202 -25.22 -9.91 -6.76
CA LEU A 202 -24.05 -9.81 -5.89
C LEU A 202 -24.39 -9.14 -4.56
N ASP A 203 -24.18 -9.88 -3.46
CA ASP A 203 -24.19 -9.29 -2.13
C ASP A 203 -22.83 -8.65 -1.84
N PHE A 204 -22.79 -7.32 -1.87
CA PHE A 204 -21.62 -6.55 -1.45
C PHE A 204 -21.99 -5.70 -0.23
N PRO A 205 -21.85 -6.25 0.99
CA PRO A 205 -22.46 -5.65 2.17
C PRO A 205 -21.82 -4.31 2.53
N ILE A 206 -22.63 -3.25 2.54
CA ILE A 206 -22.25 -1.90 2.98
C ILE A 206 -23.19 -1.41 4.08
N GLU A 207 -22.71 -0.47 4.88
CA GLU A 207 -23.50 0.14 5.95
C GLU A 207 -23.50 1.67 5.83
N ALA A 208 -24.66 2.29 5.96
CA ALA A 208 -24.79 3.75 6.05
C ALA A 208 -24.94 4.19 7.51
N CYS A 209 -24.49 5.41 7.81
CA CYS A 209 -24.70 6.03 9.11
C CYS A 209 -26.14 6.55 9.21
N THR A 210 -26.80 6.32 10.35
CA THR A 210 -28.16 6.80 10.62
C THR A 210 -28.20 8.08 11.46
N GLU A 211 -27.05 8.60 11.86
CA GLU A 211 -26.97 9.87 12.59
C GLU A 211 -27.10 11.05 11.64
N HIS A 212 -27.84 12.07 12.06
CA HIS A 212 -28.08 13.25 11.23
C HIS A 212 -26.78 14.03 11.00
N GLY A 213 -26.54 14.42 9.74
CA GLY A 213 -25.32 15.10 9.34
C GLY A 213 -24.13 14.17 9.14
N ALA A 214 -24.33 12.85 9.04
CA ALA A 214 -23.32 11.85 8.70
C ALA A 214 -23.77 10.89 7.58
N GLU A 215 -24.82 11.26 6.86
CA GLU A 215 -25.40 10.50 5.74
C GLU A 215 -24.41 10.36 4.57
N ASP A 216 -23.39 11.23 4.52
CA ASP A 216 -22.28 11.25 3.56
C ASP A 216 -21.18 10.21 3.85
N ILE A 217 -21.35 9.37 4.89
CA ILE A 217 -20.36 8.37 5.31
C ILE A 217 -20.93 6.96 5.22
N ILE A 218 -20.21 6.09 4.51
CA ILE A 218 -20.44 4.64 4.51
C ILE A 218 -19.35 3.89 5.25
N ARG A 219 -19.70 2.70 5.72
CA ARG A 219 -18.79 1.74 6.36
C ARG A 219 -18.85 0.39 5.68
N LEU A 220 -17.68 -0.23 5.51
CA LEU A 220 -17.54 -1.62 5.07
C LEU A 220 -16.68 -2.40 6.07
N ARG A 221 -16.78 -3.74 6.03
CA ARG A 221 -16.19 -4.66 7.01
C ARG A 221 -15.35 -5.72 6.30
N PHE A 222 -14.04 -5.49 6.23
CA PHE A 222 -13.11 -6.47 5.67
C PHE A 222 -12.59 -7.42 6.74
N ARG A 223 -12.50 -8.72 6.44
CA ARG A 223 -11.82 -9.69 7.30
C ARG A 223 -10.32 -9.60 7.09
N SER A 224 -9.54 -9.83 8.15
CA SER A 224 -8.10 -9.93 8.01
C SER A 224 -7.70 -11.32 7.55
N ALA A 225 -6.92 -11.41 6.48
CA ALA A 225 -6.35 -12.67 6.00
C ALA A 225 -5.37 -13.33 7.00
N HIS A 226 -4.80 -12.55 7.94
CA HIS A 226 -3.72 -13.00 8.82
C HIS A 226 -4.12 -13.11 10.30
N LYS A 227 -5.24 -12.49 10.69
CA LYS A 227 -5.70 -12.43 12.08
C LYS A 227 -7.21 -12.65 12.11
N SER A 228 -7.73 -13.24 13.19
CA SER A 228 -9.18 -13.28 13.41
C SER A 228 -9.69 -11.92 13.87
N CYS A 229 -9.61 -10.92 12.98
CA CYS A 229 -10.11 -9.58 13.22
C CYS A 229 -10.81 -9.02 11.97
N THR A 230 -11.70 -8.06 12.21
CA THR A 230 -12.41 -7.33 11.16
C THR A 230 -11.92 -5.88 11.16
N TYR A 231 -11.54 -5.40 9.98
CA TYR A 231 -11.22 -4.01 9.75
C TYR A 231 -12.46 -3.28 9.21
N HIS A 232 -12.86 -2.25 9.94
CA HIS A 232 -13.84 -1.28 9.47
C HIS A 232 -13.15 -0.24 8.60
N THR A 233 -13.70 -0.04 7.41
CA THR A 233 -13.35 1.02 6.47
C THR A 233 -14.48 2.04 6.42
N TYR A 234 -14.14 3.32 6.49
CA TYR A 234 -15.07 4.43 6.42
C TYR A 234 -14.70 5.29 5.22
N ILE A 235 -15.69 5.66 4.43
CA ILE A 235 -15.53 6.49 3.23
C ILE A 235 -16.56 7.60 3.31
N GLN A 236 -16.08 8.84 3.25
CA GLN A 236 -16.89 10.04 3.10
C GLN A 236 -16.90 10.44 1.62
N PHE A 237 -18.06 10.72 1.05
CA PHE A 237 -18.20 11.03 -0.36
C PHE A 237 -19.38 11.97 -0.64
N ASP A 238 -19.37 12.55 -1.83
CA ASP A 238 -20.53 13.17 -2.45
C ASP A 238 -20.77 12.51 -3.83
N SER A 239 -21.79 12.94 -4.57
CA SER A 239 -22.13 12.37 -5.88
C SER A 239 -21.06 12.57 -6.97
N THR A 240 -20.00 13.34 -6.69
CA THR A 240 -18.93 13.68 -7.63
C THR A 240 -17.57 13.11 -7.26
N GLN A 241 -17.27 12.91 -5.96
CA GLN A 241 -15.94 12.51 -5.52
C GLN A 241 -15.92 11.79 -4.16
N VAL A 242 -14.83 11.06 -3.93
CA VAL A 242 -14.47 10.57 -2.61
C VAL A 242 -13.72 11.68 -1.85
N ILE A 243 -14.28 12.15 -0.74
CA ILE A 243 -13.80 13.30 0.02
C ILE A 243 -12.71 12.89 1.02
N ALA A 244 -12.97 11.84 1.79
CA ALA A 244 -12.05 11.36 2.83
C ALA A 244 -12.25 9.88 3.11
N TRP A 245 -11.23 9.24 3.68
CA TRP A 245 -11.28 7.82 4.04
C TRP A 245 -10.50 7.52 5.30
N TYR A 246 -10.92 6.48 6.00
CA TYR A 246 -10.27 6.00 7.22
C TYR A 246 -10.46 4.50 7.36
N CYS A 247 -9.42 3.78 7.77
CA CYS A 247 -9.52 2.36 8.08
C CYS A 247 -9.00 2.08 9.48
N THR A 248 -9.56 1.07 10.14
CA THR A 248 -9.12 0.59 11.46
C THR A 248 -7.93 -0.37 11.41
N CYS A 249 -7.39 -0.66 10.21
CA CYS A 249 -6.14 -1.40 10.06
C CYS A 249 -4.91 -0.59 10.52
N ILE A 250 -3.78 -1.26 10.76
CA ILE A 250 -2.56 -0.64 11.31
C ILE A 250 -2.14 0.66 10.59
N PRO A 251 -2.02 0.69 9.24
CA PRO A 251 -1.68 1.93 8.50
C PRO A 251 -2.89 2.80 8.15
N GLY A 252 -4.10 2.42 8.58
CA GLY A 252 -5.36 3.03 8.17
C GLY A 252 -5.56 4.53 8.48
N PRO A 253 -4.89 5.13 9.48
CA PRO A 253 -4.93 6.58 9.70
C PRO A 253 -4.16 7.39 8.66
N ARG A 254 -3.41 6.77 7.74
CA ARG A 254 -2.65 7.53 6.72
C ARG A 254 -3.57 8.35 5.83
N THR A 255 -3.11 9.54 5.48
CA THR A 255 -3.70 10.42 4.46
C THR A 255 -2.92 10.35 3.15
N VAL A 256 -1.66 9.92 3.20
CA VAL A 256 -0.84 9.63 2.03
C VAL A 256 -1.23 8.28 1.45
N GLY A 257 -2.07 8.30 0.41
CA GLY A 257 -2.63 7.08 -0.19
C GLY A 257 -3.66 6.41 0.72
N CYS A 258 -3.97 5.14 0.46
CA CYS A 258 -4.95 4.38 1.26
C CYS A 258 -4.58 2.89 1.35
N CYS A 259 -5.00 2.18 2.40
CA CYS A 259 -4.72 0.74 2.54
C CYS A 259 -5.48 -0.11 1.52
N SER A 260 -5.14 -1.39 1.39
CA SER A 260 -5.79 -2.28 0.42
C SER A 260 -7.31 -2.40 0.65
N HIS A 261 -7.77 -2.34 1.90
CA HIS A 261 -9.20 -2.37 2.24
C HIS A 261 -9.95 -1.15 1.66
N ILE A 262 -9.39 0.05 1.82
CA ILE A 262 -10.00 1.28 1.26
C ILE A 262 -9.92 1.26 -0.27
N ALA A 263 -8.79 0.82 -0.82
CA ALA A 263 -8.63 0.67 -2.27
C ALA A 263 -9.67 -0.29 -2.86
N ALA A 264 -9.91 -1.44 -2.21
CA ALA A 264 -10.91 -2.42 -2.62
C ALA A 264 -12.32 -1.85 -2.60
N ALA A 265 -12.70 -1.18 -1.50
CA ALA A 265 -14.01 -0.55 -1.38
C ALA A 265 -14.23 0.52 -2.47
N ILE A 266 -13.30 1.46 -2.63
CA ILE A 266 -13.42 2.53 -3.63
C ILE A 266 -13.42 1.96 -5.05
N TRP A 267 -12.56 0.97 -5.32
CA TRP A 267 -12.47 0.35 -6.63
C TRP A 267 -13.76 -0.39 -7.01
N PHE A 268 -14.33 -1.18 -6.10
CA PHE A 268 -15.58 -1.87 -6.37
C PHE A 268 -16.75 -0.89 -6.53
N LEU A 269 -16.93 0.00 -5.55
CA LEU A 269 -18.07 0.92 -5.49
C LEU A 269 -18.06 1.97 -6.60
N GLY A 270 -16.87 2.46 -6.98
CA GLY A 270 -16.73 3.55 -7.94
C GLY A 270 -16.39 3.11 -9.36
N TYR A 271 -15.85 1.91 -9.57
CA TYR A 271 -15.36 1.48 -10.89
C TYR A 271 -15.90 0.11 -11.32
N GLU A 272 -15.65 -0.95 -10.56
CA GLU A 272 -15.90 -2.33 -11.03
C GLU A 272 -17.39 -2.61 -11.26
N ARG A 273 -18.27 -2.16 -10.35
CA ARG A 273 -19.72 -2.38 -10.47
C ARG A 273 -20.35 -1.77 -11.72
N TYR A 274 -19.67 -0.82 -12.36
CA TYR A 274 -20.12 -0.14 -13.58
C TYR A 274 -19.52 -0.76 -14.85
N GLN A 275 -18.64 -1.75 -14.73
CA GLN A 275 -18.09 -2.43 -15.90
C GLN A 275 -19.17 -3.34 -16.49
N SER A 276 -19.53 -3.09 -17.75
CA SER A 276 -20.32 -4.02 -18.54
C SER A 276 -19.68 -5.42 -18.45
N THR A 277 -20.49 -6.49 -18.53
CA THR A 277 -20.11 -7.92 -18.43
C THR A 277 -18.98 -8.39 -19.38
N THR A 278 -18.42 -7.47 -20.16
CA THR A 278 -17.40 -7.63 -21.18
C THR A 278 -15.99 -7.94 -20.66
N ASN A 279 -15.72 -7.90 -19.35
CA ASN A 279 -14.40 -8.22 -18.81
C ASN A 279 -14.44 -9.31 -17.73
N ARG A 280 -14.77 -10.53 -18.16
CA ARG A 280 -14.45 -11.76 -17.42
C ARG A 280 -12.92 -11.91 -17.36
N GLN A 281 -12.29 -11.43 -16.29
CA GLN A 281 -10.86 -11.62 -16.08
C GLN A 281 -10.64 -12.29 -14.72
N PRO A 282 -9.85 -13.38 -14.64
CA PRO A 282 -9.40 -13.95 -13.37
C PRO A 282 -8.64 -12.91 -12.52
N SER A 283 -8.59 -13.11 -11.21
CA SER A 283 -7.91 -12.21 -10.26
C SER A 283 -6.41 -12.00 -10.59
N SER A 284 -5.76 -12.99 -11.21
CA SER A 284 -4.39 -12.88 -11.71
C SER A 284 -4.24 -11.92 -12.90
N THR A 285 -5.28 -11.78 -13.74
CA THR A 285 -5.26 -11.03 -15.00
C THR A 285 -5.76 -9.58 -14.86
N ASN A 286 -6.38 -9.20 -13.73
CA ASN A 286 -6.63 -7.79 -13.41
C ASN A 286 -5.32 -6.98 -13.30
N THR A 287 -4.23 -7.65 -12.89
CA THR A 287 -2.87 -7.09 -12.92
C THR A 287 -2.47 -6.64 -14.32
N THR A 288 -2.81 -7.40 -15.35
CA THR A 288 -2.45 -7.13 -16.77
C THR A 288 -3.17 -5.92 -17.36
N ASN A 289 -4.42 -5.63 -17.01
CA ASN A 289 -5.11 -4.42 -17.50
C ASN A 289 -4.67 -3.15 -16.77
N ILE A 290 -4.29 -3.25 -15.49
CA ILE A 290 -3.62 -2.17 -14.76
C ILE A 290 -2.20 -1.93 -15.33
N GLN A 291 -1.53 -2.98 -15.83
CA GLN A 291 -0.26 -2.91 -16.56
C GLN A 291 -0.36 -2.28 -17.96
N TYR A 292 -1.53 -2.28 -18.62
CA TYR A 292 -1.67 -1.63 -19.93
C TYR A 292 -1.89 -0.11 -19.84
N ALA A 293 -2.27 0.42 -18.66
CA ALA A 293 -2.45 1.85 -18.45
C ALA A 293 -1.13 2.62 -18.24
N ASP A 294 -0.03 1.92 -17.92
CA ASP A 294 1.32 2.45 -17.91
C ASP A 294 2.20 1.38 -18.57
N ASN A 295 2.77 1.63 -19.75
CA ASN A 295 3.74 0.73 -20.40
C ASN A 295 5.03 0.57 -19.55
N ILE A 296 4.90 -0.14 -18.44
CA ILE A 296 5.95 -0.71 -17.62
C ILE A 296 5.59 -2.18 -17.53
N SER A 297 6.43 -3.03 -18.12
CA SER A 297 6.33 -4.47 -17.95
C SER A 297 6.44 -4.79 -16.46
N ASP A 298 5.31 -4.83 -15.75
CA ASP A 298 5.35 -5.01 -14.31
C ASP A 298 5.75 -6.44 -14.00
N PHE A 299 6.97 -6.51 -13.51
CA PHE A 299 7.43 -7.49 -12.56
C PHE A 299 6.31 -7.89 -11.57
N GLU A 300 6.04 -9.19 -11.46
CA GLU A 300 5.31 -9.76 -10.33
C GLU A 300 6.25 -9.76 -9.12
N PRO A 301 6.04 -8.91 -8.10
CA PRO A 301 6.71 -9.12 -6.82
C PRO A 301 6.29 -10.47 -6.28
N SER A 302 7.29 -11.35 -6.09
CA SER A 302 7.12 -12.53 -5.25
C SER A 302 6.55 -12.08 -3.92
N SER A 303 5.48 -12.74 -3.50
CA SER A 303 4.90 -12.72 -2.17
C SER A 303 5.91 -12.27 -1.12
N ASP A 304 5.72 -11.07 -0.58
CA ASP A 304 6.19 -10.74 0.74
C ASP A 304 5.06 -10.00 1.43
N GLU A 305 4.71 -10.58 2.57
CA GLU A 305 3.56 -10.31 3.39
C GLU A 305 3.45 -8.81 3.72
N GLU A 306 2.23 -8.33 3.92
CA GLU A 306 2.07 -7.21 4.82
C GLU A 306 2.62 -7.65 6.17
N ASP A 307 3.90 -7.40 6.39
CA ASP A 307 4.67 -7.80 7.57
C ASP A 307 4.20 -6.94 8.76
N ASN A 308 2.98 -7.24 9.20
CA ASN A 308 2.15 -6.56 10.18
C ASN A 308 2.05 -7.39 11.48
N SER A 309 2.96 -8.36 11.68
CA SER A 309 2.89 -9.32 12.78
C SER A 309 4.03 -9.24 13.79
N TYR A 310 5.04 -8.38 13.60
CA TYR A 310 6.11 -8.25 14.59
C TYR A 310 5.77 -7.22 15.68
N ILE A 311 4.93 -7.64 16.63
CA ILE A 311 4.88 -7.02 17.96
C ILE A 311 6.14 -7.50 18.71
N TYR A 312 7.24 -6.75 18.61
CA TYR A 312 8.40 -6.98 19.47
C TYR A 312 8.40 -5.98 20.61
N THR A 313 8.23 -6.51 21.81
CA THR A 313 8.40 -5.81 23.08
C THR A 313 9.85 -5.36 23.20
N SER A 314 10.11 -4.05 23.29
CA SER A 314 11.39 -3.56 23.80
C SER A 314 11.55 -4.04 25.24
N GLU A 315 12.62 -4.76 25.55
CA GLU A 315 13.15 -4.74 26.92
C GLU A 315 13.67 -3.33 27.24
#